data_AF-A0A2E9PMB5-F1
#
_entry.id   AF-A0A2E9PMB5-F1
#
_cell.length_a   1.000
_cell.length_b   1.000
_cell.length_c   1.000
_cell.angle_alpha   90.00
_cell.angle_beta   90.00
_cell.angle_gamma   90.00
#
_symmetry.space_group_name_H-M   'P 1'
#
loop_
_entity.id
_entity.type
_entity.pdbx_description
1 polymer ?
#
loop_
_entity_poly.entity_id
_entity_poly.type
_entity_poly.pdbx_seq_one_letter_code
_entity_poly.pdbx_strand_id
1 'polypeptide(L)'
;MSSEAIRKKLVAKGYPVTSVTYCRNAPTPSGLAKGYDIELVNINDSFVEIEDLVFDYDKNIEISNSMEMDDLASVLKWVESLPNLKTLRKGGE
;
A
#
# COMPACT_ATOMS: atom_id res chain seq x y z
N MET A 1 -6.50 8.73 12.35
CA MET A 1 -6.67 7.45 11.62
C MET A 1 -5.73 6.42 12.24
N SER A 2 -6.23 5.23 12.55
CA SER A 2 -5.43 4.12 13.07
C SER A 2 -4.94 3.22 11.93
N SER A 3 -3.92 2.40 12.18
CA SER A 3 -3.40 1.41 11.22
C SER A 3 -4.50 0.50 10.65
N GLU A 4 -5.50 0.18 11.47
CA GLU A 4 -6.66 -0.60 11.04
C GLU A 4 -7.50 0.11 9.97
N ALA A 5 -7.63 1.45 10.04
CA ALA A 5 -8.39 2.21 9.06
C ALA A 5 -7.68 2.25 7.69
N ILE A 6 -6.34 2.34 7.69
CA ILE A 6 -5.51 2.23 6.48
C ILE A 6 -5.71 0.85 5.85
N ARG A 7 -5.60 -0.22 6.65
CA ARG A 7 -5.83 -1.60 6.21
C ARG A 7 -7.22 -1.77 5.60
N LYS A 8 -8.28 -1.25 6.26
CA LYS A 8 -9.65 -1.33 5.74
C LYS A 8 -9.81 -0.62 4.39
N LYS A 9 -9.20 0.56 4.19
CA LYS A 9 -9.24 1.27 2.89
C LYS A 9 -8.57 0.48 1.77
N LEU A 10 -7.39 -0.08 2.02
CA LEU A 10 -6.64 -0.87 1.05
C LEU A 10 -7.41 -2.17 0.68
N VAL A 11 -7.91 -2.91 1.66
CA VAL A 11 -8.74 -4.10 1.44
C VAL A 11 -10.05 -3.75 0.71
N ALA A 12 -10.63 -2.57 0.99
CA ALA A 12 -11.81 -2.10 0.27
C ALA A 12 -11.52 -1.88 -1.23
N LYS A 13 -10.34 -1.34 -1.56
CA LYS A 13 -9.83 -1.19 -2.94
C LYS A 13 -9.36 -2.50 -3.59
N GLY A 14 -9.26 -3.59 -2.83
CA GLY A 14 -8.90 -4.91 -3.33
C GLY A 14 -7.44 -5.32 -3.13
N TYR A 15 -6.66 -4.55 -2.38
CA TYR A 15 -5.26 -4.89 -2.08
C TYR A 15 -5.21 -5.93 -0.95
N PRO A 16 -4.41 -7.00 -1.10
CA PRO A 16 -4.29 -8.04 -0.10
C PRO A 16 -3.30 -7.62 0.99
N VAL A 17 -3.76 -6.87 1.99
CA VAL A 17 -2.90 -6.36 3.07
C VAL A 17 -2.69 -7.39 4.18
N THR A 18 -1.43 -7.76 4.44
CA THR A 18 -1.04 -8.61 5.58
C THR A 18 -1.15 -7.83 6.88
N SER A 19 -0.41 -6.73 6.97
CA SER A 19 -0.28 -5.95 8.19
C SER A 19 -0.09 -4.46 7.89
N VAL A 20 -0.51 -3.63 8.84
CA VAL A 20 -0.16 -2.21 8.88
C VAL A 20 0.30 -1.93 10.30
N THR A 21 1.60 -1.70 10.46
CA THR A 21 2.22 -1.50 11.77
C THR A 21 2.67 -0.06 11.90
N TYR A 22 2.29 0.60 13.00
CA TYR A 22 2.82 1.92 13.30
C TYR A 22 4.09 1.77 14.14
N CYS A 23 5.23 2.10 13.56
CA CYS A 23 6.53 2.07 14.22
C CYS A 23 6.88 3.47 14.72
N ARG A 24 7.15 3.61 16.02
CA ARG A 24 7.57 4.90 16.62
C ARG A 24 9.09 5.14 16.59
N ASN A 25 9.87 4.13 16.20
CA ASN A 25 11.33 4.11 16.23
C ASN A 25 11.91 3.35 15.02
N ALA A 26 11.41 3.60 13.82
CA ALA A 26 12.00 3.01 12.62
C ALA A 26 13.40 3.62 12.40
N PRO A 27 14.46 2.81 12.25
CA PRO A 27 15.81 3.30 12.02
C PRO A 27 15.90 3.87 10.59
N THR A 28 15.98 5.18 10.48
CA THR A 28 16.20 5.88 9.21
C THR A 28 17.62 6.48 9.16
N PRO A 29 18.18 6.78 7.98
CA PRO A 29 19.50 7.40 7.87
C PRO A 29 19.64 8.72 8.64
N SER A 30 18.52 9.40 8.94
CA SER A 30 18.45 10.66 9.68
C SER A 30 18.12 10.50 11.19
N GLY A 31 17.93 9.27 11.70
CA GLY A 31 17.65 9.00 13.11
C GLY A 31 16.49 8.02 13.34
N LEU A 32 15.65 8.28 14.34
CA LEU A 32 14.44 7.50 14.62
C LEU A 32 13.22 8.22 14.03
N ALA A 33 12.60 7.61 13.04
CA ALA A 33 11.35 8.11 12.48
C ALA A 33 10.15 7.42 13.13
N LYS A 34 9.06 8.18 13.26
CA LYS A 34 7.73 7.60 13.37
C LYS A 34 7.34 7.22 11.94
N GLY A 35 6.65 6.11 11.75
CA GLY A 35 6.28 5.67 10.41
C GLY A 35 5.26 4.55 10.43
N TYR A 36 4.78 4.22 9.24
CA TYR A 36 3.90 3.12 8.97
C TYR A 36 4.62 2.13 8.07
N ASP A 37 4.71 0.91 8.56
CA ASP A 37 5.12 -0.23 7.77
C ASP A 37 3.85 -0.92 7.25
N ILE A 38 3.76 -1.06 5.93
CA ILE A 38 2.63 -1.66 5.22
C ILE A 38 3.15 -2.89 4.51
N GLU A 39 2.63 -4.05 4.92
CA GLU A 39 2.98 -5.32 4.31
C GLU A 39 1.80 -5.85 3.49
N LEU A 40 2.04 -6.11 2.22
CA LEU A 40 1.11 -6.70 1.27
C LEU A 40 1.45 -8.18 1.08
N VAL A 41 0.42 -8.99 0.95
CA VAL A 41 0.54 -10.44 0.79
C VAL A 41 0.99 -10.73 -0.64
N ASN A 42 2.12 -11.41 -0.76
CA ASN A 42 2.53 -12.05 -2.01
C ASN A 42 2.13 -13.54 -1.97
N ILE A 43 0.89 -13.87 -2.35
CA ILE A 43 0.46 -15.26 -2.55
C ILE A 43 0.59 -15.58 -4.04
N ASN A 44 1.41 -16.58 -4.39
CA ASN A 44 1.48 -17.21 -5.71
C ASN A 44 1.52 -16.20 -6.87
N ASP A 45 2.49 -15.27 -6.88
CA ASP A 45 2.68 -14.25 -7.92
C ASP A 45 1.53 -13.21 -8.06
N SER A 46 0.51 -13.25 -7.18
CA SER A 46 -0.60 -12.29 -7.23
C SER A 46 -0.15 -10.84 -7.01
N PHE A 47 1.01 -10.64 -6.39
CA PHE A 47 1.54 -9.29 -6.18
C PHE A 47 2.10 -8.68 -7.47
N VAL A 48 2.71 -9.49 -8.34
CA VAL A 48 3.21 -9.03 -9.65
C VAL A 48 2.06 -8.51 -10.49
N GLU A 49 0.95 -9.24 -10.55
CA GLU A 49 -0.27 -8.77 -11.23
C GLU A 49 -0.79 -7.44 -10.66
N ILE A 50 -0.70 -7.24 -9.34
CA ILE A 50 -1.12 -5.98 -8.71
C ILE A 50 -0.17 -4.84 -9.09
N GLU A 51 1.13 -5.10 -9.07
CA GLU A 51 2.15 -4.14 -9.48
C GLU A 51 1.94 -3.72 -10.93
N ASP A 52 1.77 -4.69 -11.85
CA ASP A 52 1.45 -4.43 -13.26
C ASP A 52 0.15 -3.61 -13.40
N LEU A 53 -0.93 -4.00 -12.73
CA LEU A 53 -2.22 -3.27 -12.79
C LEU A 53 -2.10 -1.83 -12.28
N VAL A 54 -1.31 -1.59 -11.24
CA VAL A 54 -1.07 -0.25 -10.70
C VAL A 54 -0.17 0.53 -11.66
N PHE A 55 0.85 -0.10 -12.22
CA PHE A 55 1.78 0.51 -13.17
C PHE A 55 1.10 0.90 -14.50
N ASP A 56 0.25 0.03 -15.04
CA ASP A 56 -0.58 0.31 -16.23
C ASP A 56 -1.55 1.46 -15.99
N TYR A 57 -2.08 1.60 -14.77
CA TYR A 57 -2.95 2.70 -14.40
C TYR A 57 -2.16 4.01 -14.25
N ASP A 58 -1.07 4.01 -13.49
CA ASP A 58 -0.17 5.15 -13.31
C ASP A 58 1.24 4.69 -12.94
N LYS A 59 2.13 4.78 -13.93
CA LYS A 59 3.57 4.51 -13.83
C LYS A 59 4.34 5.38 -12.83
N ASN A 60 3.74 6.42 -12.27
CA ASN A 60 4.35 7.21 -11.18
C ASN A 60 3.98 6.68 -9.79
N ILE A 61 3.09 5.69 -9.69
CA ILE A 61 2.74 5.06 -8.42
C ILE A 61 3.69 3.89 -8.19
N GLU A 62 4.63 4.07 -7.26
CA GLU A 62 5.41 2.96 -6.73
C GLU A 62 4.57 2.17 -5.70
N ILE A 63 4.53 0.87 -5.90
CA ILE A 63 3.96 -0.09 -4.97
C ILE A 63 4.94 -1.24 -4.80
N SER A 64 5.09 -1.71 -3.56
CA SER A 64 5.94 -2.85 -3.23
C SER A 64 5.27 -3.69 -2.15
N ASN A 65 5.69 -4.94 -2.04
CA ASN A 65 5.19 -5.90 -1.06
C ASN A 65 5.41 -5.43 0.39
N SER A 66 6.46 -4.65 0.63
CA SER A 66 6.71 -3.94 1.88
C SER A 66 6.94 -2.47 1.57
N MET A 67 6.23 -1.59 2.27
CA MET A 67 6.48 -0.16 2.17
C MET A 67 6.60 0.49 3.54
N GLU A 68 7.60 1.36 3.66
CA GLU A 68 7.80 2.21 4.81
C GLU A 68 7.42 3.65 4.45
N MET A 69 6.61 4.29 5.30
CA MET A 69 6.20 5.68 5.12
C MET A 69 6.35 6.47 6.42
N ASP A 70 6.96 7.65 6.34
CA ASP A 70 7.32 8.47 7.51
C ASP A 70 6.11 9.06 8.27
N ASP A 71 4.96 9.22 7.62
CA ASP A 71 3.82 9.87 8.29
C ASP A 71 2.47 9.44 7.74
N LEU A 72 1.45 9.68 8.56
CA LEU A 72 0.07 9.31 8.23
C LEU A 72 -0.45 10.05 6.99
N ALA A 73 -0.06 11.30 6.76
CA ALA A 73 -0.53 12.05 5.60
C ALA A 73 0.06 11.49 4.31
N SER A 74 1.33 11.10 4.32
CA SER A 74 1.98 10.39 3.20
C SER A 74 1.30 9.05 2.91
N VAL A 75 1.00 8.26 3.95
CA VAL A 75 0.21 7.03 3.79
C VAL A 75 -1.16 7.28 3.18
N LEU A 76 -1.89 8.28 3.68
CA LEU A 76 -3.23 8.57 3.17
C LEU A 76 -3.18 9.01 1.71
N LYS A 77 -2.24 9.90 1.34
CA LYS A 77 -2.06 10.33 -0.05
C LYS A 77 -1.76 9.16 -0.97
N TRP A 78 -0.87 8.25 -0.57
CA TRP A 78 -0.58 7.05 -1.35
C TRP A 78 -1.80 6.11 -1.45
N VAL A 79 -2.49 5.85 -0.33
CA VAL A 79 -3.73 5.04 -0.37
C VAL A 79 -4.77 5.68 -1.28
N GLU A 80 -4.85 7.00 -1.35
CA GLU A 80 -5.76 7.74 -2.21
C GLU A 80 -5.37 7.68 -3.68
N SER A 81 -4.08 7.78 -4.01
CA SER A 81 -3.56 7.67 -5.39
C SER A 81 -3.74 6.27 -5.98
N LEU A 82 -3.72 5.23 -5.15
CA LEU A 82 -3.90 3.85 -5.63
C LEU A 82 -5.23 3.65 -6.37
N PRO A 83 -5.25 2.96 -7.52
CA PRO A 83 -6.49 2.62 -8.21
C PRO A 83 -7.29 1.57 -7.43
N ASN A 84 -8.57 1.45 -7.77
CA ASN A 84 -9.43 0.39 -7.24
C ASN A 84 -9.28 -0.88 -8.09
N LEU A 85 -8.52 -1.85 -7.57
CA LEU A 85 -8.25 -3.12 -8.25
C LEU A 85 -9.52 -3.92 -8.53
N LYS A 86 -10.54 -3.81 -7.66
CA LYS A 86 -11.83 -4.50 -7.89
C LYS A 86 -12.55 -3.97 -9.12
N THR A 87 -12.35 -2.69 -9.45
CA THR A 87 -12.91 -2.07 -10.65
C THR A 87 -12.04 -2.39 -11.86
N LEU A 88 -10.71 -2.30 -11.74
CA LEU A 88 -9.77 -2.62 -12.83
C LEU A 88 -9.93 -4.07 -13.30
N ARG A 89 -10.00 -5.03 -12.38
CA ARG A 89 -10.20 -6.46 -12.71
C ARG A 89 -11.56 -6.77 -13.34
N LYS A 90 -12.55 -5.87 -13.22
CA LYS A 90 -13.88 -6.02 -13.83
C LYS A 90 -14.03 -5.27 -15.16
N GLY A 91 -13.11 -4.39 -15.50
CA GLY A 91 -13.15 -3.58 -16.73
C GLY A 91 -12.49 -4.23 -17.94
N GLY A 92 -12.07 -5.50 -17.82
CA GLY A 92 -11.51 -6.30 -18.92
C GLY A 92 -12.55 -7.16 -19.63
N GLU A 93 -13.73 -6.60 -19.93
CA GLU A 93 -14.78 -7.20 -20.76
C GLU A 93 -15.03 -6.34 -22.01
#